data_AF-A0AAU8JNY8-F1
#
_entry.id   AF-A0AAU8JNY8-F1
#
_cell.length_a   1.000
_cell.length_b   1.000
_cell.length_c   1.000
_cell.angle_alpha   90.00
_cell.angle_beta   90.00
_cell.angle_gamma   90.00
#
_symmetry.space_group_name_H-M   'P 1'
#
loop_
_entity.id
_entity.type
_entity.pdbx_description
1 polymer ?
#
loop_
_entity_poly.entity_id
_entity_poly.type
_entity_poly.pdbx_seq_one_letter_code
_entity_poly.pdbx_strand_id
1 'polypeptide(L)' 'MNGRSTLRVHTGSPNAGTDLYIATEGKPFPVKLTRPVGPTAGTASFSDFDAPVTVTEPPADQVVDLAAVGKPATT' A
#
# COMPACT_ATOMS: atom_id res chain seq x y z
N MET A 1 8.76 -14.28 2.89
CA MET A 1 7.43 -13.64 2.96
C MET A 1 6.43 -14.64 2.41
N ASN A 2 5.50 -15.14 3.23
CA ASN A 2 4.52 -16.18 2.83
C ASN A 2 5.13 -17.36 2.03
N GLY A 3 6.37 -17.77 2.36
CA GLY A 3 7.09 -18.86 1.67
C GLY A 3 7.69 -18.56 0.29
N ARG A 4 7.50 -17.37 -0.29
CA ARG A 4 8.01 -17.03 -1.65
C ARG A 4 9.47 -16.57 -1.65
N SER A 5 10.23 -17.06 -2.64
CA SER A 5 11.59 -16.63 -2.98
C SER A 5 11.60 -15.20 -3.54
N THR A 6 12.55 -14.38 -3.09
CA THR A 6 12.64 -12.97 -3.48
C THR A 6 14.06 -12.50 -3.72
N LEU A 7 14.25 -11.65 -4.72
CA LEU A 7 15.46 -10.86 -4.93
C LEU A 7 15.32 -9.53 -4.19
N ARG A 8 16.33 -9.17 -3.40
CA ARG A 8 16.42 -7.88 -2.72
C ARG A 8 17.21 -6.90 -3.58
N VAL A 9 16.63 -5.75 -3.86
CA VAL A 9 17.29 -4.58 -4.46
C VAL A 9 17.40 -3.50 -3.40
N HIS A 10 18.62 -3.06 -3.12
CA HIS A 10 18.90 -2.01 -2.13
C HIS A 10 19.32 -0.72 -2.83
N THR A 11 18.79 0.42 -2.39
CA THR A 11 19.21 1.75 -2.84
C THR A 11 19.44 2.68 -1.67
N GLY A 12 20.50 3.48 -1.71
CA GLY A 12 20.89 4.39 -0.62
C GLY A 12 22.02 3.83 0.23
N SER A 13 22.15 4.35 1.46
CA SER A 13 23.20 3.94 2.37
C SER A 13 22.85 2.62 3.07
N PRO A 14 23.85 1.83 3.51
CA PRO A 14 23.61 0.53 4.13
C PRO A 14 22.62 0.55 5.30
N ASN A 15 22.57 1.65 6.06
CA ASN A 15 21.76 1.77 7.28
C ASN A 15 20.51 2.65 7.12
N ALA A 16 20.36 3.36 6.01
CA ALA A 16 19.21 4.26 5.78
C ALA A 16 18.60 4.13 4.37
N GLY A 17 19.05 3.15 3.60
CA GLY A 17 18.55 2.87 2.27
C GLY A 17 17.15 2.26 2.26
N THR A 18 16.63 2.09 1.05
CA THR A 18 15.32 1.48 0.79
C THR A 18 15.53 0.13 0.13
N ASP A 19 14.81 -0.87 0.60
CA ASP A 19 14.84 -2.22 0.07
C ASP A 19 13.54 -2.55 -0.65
N LEU A 20 13.66 -2.94 -1.91
CA LEU A 20 12.59 -3.51 -2.71
C LEU A 20 12.82 -5.02 -2.86
N TYR A 21 11.80 -5.80 -2.57
CA TYR A 21 11.82 -7.26 -2.70
C TYR A 21 10.94 -7.65 -3.89
N ILE A 22 11.54 -8.37 -4.84
CA ILE A 22 10.91 -8.76 -6.10
C ILE A 22 10.77 -10.28 -6.11
N ALA A 23 9.61 -10.81 -6.50
CA ALA A 23 9.41 -12.25 -6.65
C ALA A 23 10.36 -12.84 -7.71
N THR A 24 10.99 -13.99 -7.41
CA THR A 24 11.91 -14.66 -8.35
C THR A 24 11.25 -15.77 -9.15
N GLU A 25 9.99 -16.08 -8.87
CA GLU A 25 9.21 -17.13 -9.52
C GLU A 25 7.99 -16.49 -10.20
N GLY A 26 7.71 -16.90 -11.44
CA GLY A 26 6.61 -16.33 -12.22
C GLY A 26 6.88 -14.89 -12.67
N LYS A 27 5.83 -14.04 -12.66
CA LYS A 27 5.97 -12.61 -13.00
C LYS A 27 6.74 -11.88 -11.86
N PRO A 28 7.71 -11.01 -12.18
CA PRO A 28 8.60 -10.39 -11.20
C PRO A 28 7.92 -9.21 -10.47
N PHE A 29 6.93 -9.53 -9.62
CA PHE A 29 6.19 -8.52 -8.88
C PHE A 29 6.97 -7.96 -7.68
N PRO A 30 6.84 -6.66 -7.37
CA PRO A 30 7.35 -6.09 -6.12
C PRO A 30 6.46 -6.55 -4.97
N VAL A 31 6.95 -7.40 -4.07
CA VAL A 31 6.13 -7.97 -2.98
C VAL A 31 6.32 -7.24 -1.65
N LYS A 32 7.41 -6.48 -1.50
CA LYS A 32 7.65 -5.62 -0.33
C LYS A 32 8.55 -4.45 -0.66
N LEU A 33 8.22 -3.31 -0.07
CA LEU A 33 9.10 -2.16 0.05
C LEU A 33 9.34 -1.87 1.54
N THR A 34 10.58 -1.63 1.95
CA THR A 34 10.87 -1.19 3.32
C THR A 34 11.91 -0.09 3.34
N ARG A 35 11.67 0.89 4.20
CA ARG A 35 12.60 1.97 4.54
C ARG A 35 12.69 2.03 6.07
N PRO A 36 13.86 1.79 6.68
CA PRO A 36 13.97 1.61 8.13
C PRO A 36 13.92 2.93 8.90
N VAL A 37 14.31 4.05 8.29
CA VAL A 37 14.47 5.35 8.95
C VAL A 37 14.07 6.53 8.05
N GLY A 38 13.87 7.69 8.66
CA GLY A 38 13.54 8.95 7.98
C GLY A 38 12.03 9.25 7.91
N PRO A 39 11.62 10.37 7.30
CA PRO A 39 10.23 10.85 7.31
C PRO A 39 9.23 9.92 6.61
N THR A 40 9.74 9.02 5.76
CA THR A 40 8.98 8.04 4.98
C THR A 40 9.35 6.61 5.40
N ALA A 41 9.86 6.45 6.63
CA ALA A 41 10.08 5.13 7.21
C ALA A 41 8.76 4.34 7.23
N GLY A 42 8.84 3.07 6.86
CA GLY A 42 7.67 2.23 6.74
C GLY A 42 7.93 0.98 5.95
N THR A 43 6.95 0.09 5.99
CA THR A 43 6.93 -1.13 5.18
C THR A 43 5.60 -1.22 4.46
N ALA A 44 5.66 -1.40 3.15
CA ALA A 44 4.51 -1.72 2.32
C ALA A 44 4.66 -3.16 1.83
N SER A 45 3.59 -3.94 1.93
CA SER A 45 3.50 -5.29 1.35
C SER A 45 2.46 -5.28 0.25
N PHE A 46 2.76 -6.00 -0.83
CA PHE A 46 1.89 -6.08 -2.00
C PHE A 46 1.56 -7.54 -2.29
N SER A 47 0.30 -7.83 -2.58
CA SER A 47 -0.21 -9.17 -2.86
C SER A 47 -1.34 -9.12 -3.89
N ASP A 48 -1.84 -10.30 -4.26
CA ASP A 48 -3.06 -10.45 -5.07
C ASP A 48 -3.03 -9.69 -6.40
N PHE A 49 -1.85 -9.63 -7.00
CA PHE A 49 -1.64 -9.07 -8.33
C PHE A 49 -2.55 -9.76 -9.35
N ASP A 50 -3.09 -8.98 -10.28
CA ASP A 50 -4.01 -9.41 -11.32
C ASP A 50 -5.36 -9.99 -10.79
N ALA A 51 -5.59 -10.00 -9.47
CA ALA A 51 -6.86 -10.41 -8.92
C ALA A 51 -7.89 -9.27 -9.01
N PRO A 52 -9.13 -9.54 -9.44
CA PRO A 52 -10.18 -8.53 -9.43
C PRO A 52 -10.50 -8.12 -7.99
N VAL A 53 -10.72 -6.82 -7.79
CA VAL A 53 -11.20 -6.28 -6.51
C VAL A 53 -12.68 -5.95 -6.66
N THR A 54 -13.50 -6.57 -5.81
CA THR A 54 -14.93 -6.21 -5.70
C THR A 54 -15.06 -4.99 -4.81
N VAL A 55 -15.66 -3.92 -5.34
CA VAL A 55 -15.97 -2.71 -4.58
C VAL A 55 -17.45 -2.76 -4.19
N THR A 56 -17.73 -2.76 -2.89
CA THR A 56 -19.07 -2.64 -2.34
C THR A 56 -19.21 -1.27 -1.70
N GLU A 57 -20.26 -0.53 -2.07
CA GLU A 57 -20.56 0.74 -1.43
C GLU A 57 -20.76 0.54 0.08
N PRO A 58 -20.12 1.37 0.94
CA PRO A 58 -20.43 1.35 2.36
C PRO A 58 -21.91 1.67 2.58
N PRO A 59 -22.54 1.12 3.63
CA PRO A 59 -23.88 1.54 4.05
C PRO A 59 -24.00 3.07 4.15
N ALA A 60 -25.15 3.62 3.76
CA ALA A 60 -25.37 5.07 3.67
C ALA A 60 -25.15 5.82 5.00
N ASP A 61 -25.34 5.14 6.13
CA ASP A 61 -25.08 5.65 7.48
C ASP A 61 -23.58 5.70 7.85
N GLN A 62 -22.70 5.11 7.02
CA GLN A 62 -21.25 5.17 7.13
C GLN A 62 -20.61 6.14 6.11
N VAL A 63 -21.43 6.80 5.30
CA VAL A 63 -20.99 7.77 4.29
C VAL A 63 -21.30 9.18 4.76
N VAL A 64 -20.28 10.03 4.82
CA VAL A 64 -20.45 11.46 5.13
C VAL A 64 -20.34 12.26 3.83
N ASP A 65 -21.41 12.97 3.45
CA ASP A 65 -21.37 13.94 2.36
C ASP A 65 -20.72 15.25 2.82
N LEU A 66 -19.46 15.45 2.45
CA LEU A 66 -18.70 16.65 2.80
C LEU A 66 -19.28 17.94 2.19
N ALA A 67 -20.08 17.85 1.12
CA ALA A 67 -20.78 19.01 0.55
C ALA A 67 -22.00 19.44 1.38
N ALA A 68 -22.53 18.54 2.22
CA ALA A 68 -23.61 18.82 3.17
C ALA A 68 -23.09 19.37 4.51
N VAL A 69 -21.85 19.03 4.90
CA VAL A 69 -21.24 19.42 6.19
C VAL A 69 -20.97 20.93 6.32
N GLY A 70 -21.07 21.71 5.23
CA GLY A 70 -20.83 23.16 5.22
C GLY A 70 -22.04 24.05 4.92
N LYS A 71 -23.25 23.49 4.70
CA LYS A 71 -24.43 24.31 4.38
C LYS A 71 -25.13 24.70 5.68
N PRO A 72 -25.28 26.01 6.00
CA PRO A 72 -26.15 26.42 7.10
C PRO A 72 -27.58 25.96 6.78
N ALA A 73 -28.28 25.40 7.78
CA ALA A 73 -29.70 25.08 7.66
C ALA A 73 -30.45 26.34 7.22
N THR A 74 -31.02 26.32 6.01
CA THR A 74 -31.85 27.41 5.52
C THR A 74 -33.23 27.26 6.18
N THR A 75 -33.49 28.09 7.19
CA THR A 75 -34.81 28.28 7.82
C THR A 75 -35.64 29.27 7.02
#